data_AF-K0EMY8-F1
#
_entry.id   AF-K0EMY8-F1
#
_cell.length_a   1.000
_cell.length_b   1.000
_cell.length_c   1.000
_cell.angle_alpha   90.00
_cell.angle_beta   90.00
_cell.angle_gamma   90.00
#
_symmetry.space_group_name_H-M   'P 1'
#
loop_
_entity.id
_entity.type
_entity.pdbx_description
1 polymer ?
#
loop_
_entity_poly.entity_id
_entity_poly.type
_entity_poly.pdbx_seq_one_letter_code
_entity_poly.pdbx_strand_id
1 'polypeptide(L)'
;MLRQYLERSSREIANLREQVGALATDLVVPGPQHDADMRMIQSVLRMCTEVADRRLTKATREFREFSESTDVARPSDGGSPIEIALTRQRAVVLLETESKGVAARIEEQAELAKGYFEDYTKKSSKSDRHKRKTSAIEILNEVKQFFEQARAGLNEFGREDFQKAINDTYSDLIAKPFEIRVGDDFGIAVGAAGKGNSMPVSQSEKVLLLIAFLGAIARLAPQYEEIARNNQQLQRAGVVRTSRKNGFPVVLDSPTSALDTEYEAEVVKALPKLLPQVVIIVSAKSVEAWESISSQIGCVSIMELTSHVTNNRTVSWSGKDHLYGIQDDGVDPARTRINKIG
;
A
#
# COMPACT_ATOMS: atom_id res chain seq x y z
N MET A 1 -17.34 25.73 69.12
CA MET A 1 -16.23 24.89 68.60
C MET A 1 -16.69 23.59 67.95
N LEU A 2 -17.42 22.69 68.64
CA LEU A 2 -17.78 21.37 68.07
C LEU A 2 -18.55 21.43 66.72
N ARG A 3 -19.54 22.34 66.58
CA ARG A 3 -20.29 22.51 65.32
C ARG A 3 -19.42 22.91 64.14
N GLN A 4 -18.53 23.88 64.33
CA GLN A 4 -17.60 24.33 63.27
C GLN A 4 -16.63 23.22 62.87
N TYR A 5 -16.18 22.38 63.82
CA TYR A 5 -15.36 21.22 63.54
C TYR A 5 -16.10 20.18 62.69
N LEU A 6 -17.36 19.87 63.03
CA LEU A 6 -18.19 18.92 62.28
C LEU A 6 -18.52 19.41 60.86
N GLU A 7 -18.86 20.69 60.70
CA GLU A 7 -19.10 21.28 59.36
C GLU A 7 -17.84 21.25 58.49
N ARG A 8 -16.67 21.57 59.07
CA ARG A 8 -15.40 21.50 58.35
C ARG A 8 -15.05 20.07 57.95
N SER A 9 -15.19 19.12 58.88
CA SER A 9 -14.94 17.70 58.61
C SER A 9 -15.88 17.15 57.53
N SER A 10 -17.16 17.55 57.54
CA SER A 10 -18.13 17.14 56.50
C SER A 10 -17.74 17.64 55.10
N ARG A 11 -17.29 18.90 54.97
CA ARG A 11 -16.78 19.44 53.70
C ARG A 11 -15.51 18.73 53.23
N GLU A 12 -14.58 18.43 54.14
CA GLU A 12 -13.36 17.72 53.82
C GLU A 12 -13.65 16.30 53.31
N ILE A 13 -14.60 15.59 53.93
CA ILE A 13 -15.06 14.26 53.47
C ILE A 13 -15.71 14.35 52.09
N ALA A 14 -16.55 15.37 51.85
CA ALA A 14 -17.20 15.56 50.55
C ALA A 14 -16.18 15.80 49.42
N ASN A 15 -15.17 16.66 49.66
CA ASN A 15 -14.10 16.92 48.70
C ASN A 15 -13.24 15.67 48.43
N LEU A 16 -12.88 14.91 49.48
CA LEU A 16 -12.17 13.64 49.32
C LEU A 16 -12.97 12.64 48.50
N ARG A 17 -14.29 12.56 48.69
CA ARG A 17 -15.17 11.67 47.92
C ARG A 17 -15.16 12.02 46.43
N GLU A 18 -15.21 13.31 46.09
CA GLU A 18 -15.15 13.78 44.71
C GLU A 18 -13.80 13.46 44.06
N GLN A 19 -12.69 13.75 44.73
CA GLN A 19 -11.34 13.47 44.21
C GLN A 19 -11.10 11.97 44.02
N VAL A 20 -11.50 11.13 44.99
CA VAL A 20 -11.38 9.68 44.88
C VAL A 20 -12.33 9.14 43.80
N GLY A 21 -13.51 9.73 43.64
CA GLY A 21 -14.44 9.38 42.56
C GLY A 21 -13.90 9.68 41.16
N ALA A 22 -13.26 10.83 40.97
CA ALA A 22 -12.58 11.18 39.73
C ALA A 22 -11.44 10.19 39.43
N LEU A 23 -10.58 9.92 40.41
CA LEU A 23 -9.48 8.95 40.28
C LEU A 23 -9.99 7.54 39.95
N ALA A 24 -11.07 7.09 40.60
CA ALA A 24 -11.68 5.79 40.34
C ALA A 24 -12.22 5.70 38.91
N THR A 25 -12.78 6.79 38.38
CA THR A 25 -13.27 6.87 36.99
C THR A 25 -12.12 6.72 35.99
N ASP A 26 -11.02 7.47 36.18
CA ASP A 26 -9.83 7.39 35.31
C ASP A 26 -9.18 6.00 35.31
N LEU A 27 -9.23 5.31 36.47
CA LEU A 27 -8.70 3.97 36.63
C LEU A 27 -9.70 2.86 36.28
N VAL A 28 -10.94 3.20 35.92
CA VAL A 28 -12.03 2.26 35.62
C VAL A 28 -12.29 1.30 36.80
N VAL A 29 -12.43 1.88 37.99
CA VAL A 29 -12.68 1.20 39.27
C VAL A 29 -14.00 1.71 39.85
N PRO A 30 -14.79 0.89 40.59
CA PRO A 30 -15.98 1.38 41.26
C PRO A 30 -15.68 2.54 42.21
N GLY A 31 -16.34 3.68 41.99
CA GLY A 31 -16.19 4.87 42.82
C GLY A 31 -16.87 4.74 44.19
N PRO A 32 -16.60 5.68 45.12
CA PRO A 32 -17.26 5.70 46.43
C PRO A 32 -18.77 6.02 46.28
N GLN A 33 -19.60 5.37 47.11
CA GLN A 33 -21.03 5.66 47.20
C GLN A 33 -21.28 7.09 47.71
N HIS A 34 -22.47 7.65 47.43
CA HIS A 34 -22.80 9.05 47.72
C HIS A 34 -22.74 9.39 49.23
N ASP A 35 -23.00 8.40 50.08
CA ASP A 35 -22.97 8.45 51.54
C ASP A 35 -21.71 7.78 52.15
N ALA A 36 -20.71 7.43 51.33
CA ALA A 36 -19.51 6.73 51.78
C ALA A 36 -18.81 7.47 52.93
N ASP A 37 -18.58 6.76 54.03
CA ASP A 37 -17.80 7.27 55.15
C ASP A 37 -16.29 7.26 54.84
N MET A 38 -15.47 7.78 55.75
CA MET A 38 -14.01 7.82 55.56
C MET A 38 -13.38 6.43 55.37
N ARG A 39 -13.94 5.38 55.96
CA ARG A 39 -13.41 4.01 55.81
C ARG A 39 -13.68 3.47 54.41
N MET A 40 -14.88 3.71 53.88
CA MET A 40 -15.24 3.37 52.51
C MET A 40 -14.39 4.15 51.50
N ILE A 41 -14.21 5.47 51.69
CA ILE A 41 -13.35 6.28 50.82
C ILE A 41 -11.91 5.76 50.84
N GLN A 42 -11.36 5.44 52.02
CA GLN A 42 -10.02 4.83 52.14
C GLN A 42 -9.93 3.48 51.42
N SER A 43 -10.97 2.64 51.49
CA SER A 43 -11.01 1.37 50.78
C SER A 43 -10.98 1.55 49.26
N VAL A 44 -11.74 2.51 48.72
CA VAL A 44 -11.74 2.80 47.28
C VAL A 44 -10.39 3.39 46.86
N LEU A 45 -9.83 4.31 47.65
CA LEU A 45 -8.50 4.87 47.37
C LEU A 45 -7.43 3.78 47.35
N ARG A 46 -7.46 2.83 48.30
CA ARG A 46 -6.53 1.69 48.33
C ARG A 46 -6.64 0.83 47.07
N MET A 47 -7.87 0.57 46.64
CA MET A 47 -8.13 -0.16 45.39
C MET A 47 -7.60 0.61 44.17
N CYS A 48 -7.80 1.93 44.12
CA CYS A 48 -7.23 2.80 43.09
C CYS A 48 -5.70 2.72 43.08
N THR A 49 -5.04 2.81 44.25
CA THR A 49 -3.58 2.69 44.34
C THR A 49 -3.09 1.31 43.89
N GLU A 50 -3.77 0.22 44.27
CA GLU A 50 -3.40 -1.13 43.82
C GLU A 50 -3.53 -1.30 42.31
N VAL A 51 -4.58 -0.75 41.69
CA VAL A 51 -4.76 -0.77 40.23
C VAL A 51 -3.71 0.10 39.54
N ALA A 52 -3.42 1.29 40.07
CA ALA A 52 -2.40 2.19 39.55
C ALA A 52 -1.02 1.53 39.59
N ASP A 53 -0.65 0.90 40.71
CA ASP A 53 0.63 0.20 40.88
C ASP A 53 0.75 -0.99 39.93
N ARG A 54 -0.34 -1.77 39.74
CA ARG A 54 -0.35 -2.87 38.76
C ARG A 54 -0.16 -2.35 37.34
N ARG A 55 -0.84 -1.27 36.96
CA ARG A 55 -0.69 -0.62 35.64
C ARG A 55 0.72 -0.08 35.44
N LEU A 56 1.28 0.59 36.46
CA LEU A 56 2.64 1.11 36.45
C LEU A 56 3.67 -0.02 36.31
N THR A 57 3.50 -1.11 37.05
CA THR A 57 4.38 -2.28 36.97
C THR A 57 4.31 -2.92 35.59
N LYS A 58 3.10 -3.10 35.04
CA LYS A 58 2.90 -3.61 33.68
C LYS A 58 3.54 -2.69 32.64
N ALA A 59 3.29 -1.39 32.70
CA ALA A 59 3.86 -0.41 31.79
C ALA A 59 5.39 -0.36 31.88
N THR A 60 5.97 -0.46 33.09
CA THR A 60 7.43 -0.51 33.30
C THR A 60 8.03 -1.78 32.71
N ARG A 61 7.36 -2.93 32.87
CA ARG A 61 7.79 -4.19 32.26
C ARG A 61 7.75 -4.11 30.73
N GLU A 62 6.62 -3.69 30.17
CA GLU A 62 6.45 -3.53 28.71
C GLU A 62 7.45 -2.50 28.16
N PHE A 63 7.74 -1.44 28.92
CA PHE A 63 8.76 -0.46 28.59
C PHE A 63 10.17 -1.06 28.55
N ARG A 64 10.52 -1.89 29.55
CA ARG A 64 11.80 -2.60 29.57
C ARG A 64 11.91 -3.58 28.41
N GLU A 65 10.91 -4.41 28.20
CA GLU A 65 10.84 -5.37 27.09
C GLU A 65 11.00 -4.67 25.73
N PHE A 66 10.31 -3.54 25.52
CA PHE A 66 10.45 -2.74 24.30
C PHE A 66 11.85 -2.14 24.13
N SER A 67 12.42 -1.59 25.21
CA SER A 67 13.76 -0.96 25.20
C SER A 67 14.89 -1.97 24.99
N GLU A 68 14.73 -3.19 25.52
CA GLU A 68 15.69 -4.29 25.40
C GLU A 68 15.52 -5.08 24.11
N SER A 69 14.36 -5.00 23.45
CA SER A 69 14.12 -5.71 22.20
C SER A 69 15.18 -5.37 21.14
N THR A 70 15.80 -6.42 20.60
CA THR A 70 16.77 -6.36 19.51
C THR A 70 16.10 -6.33 18.14
N ASP A 71 14.84 -6.77 18.09
CA ASP A 71 14.10 -6.99 16.84
C ASP A 71 13.56 -5.66 16.27
N VAL A 72 13.58 -4.60 17.07
CA VAL A 72 13.22 -3.26 16.63
C VAL A 72 14.45 -2.63 15.97
N ALA A 73 14.34 -2.39 14.65
CA ALA A 73 15.38 -1.73 13.87
C ALA A 73 15.80 -0.42 14.54
N ARG A 74 17.05 -0.39 15.05
CA ARG A 74 17.66 0.81 15.63
C ARG A 74 18.28 1.64 14.50
N PRO A 75 18.02 2.94 14.45
CA PRO A 75 18.62 3.79 13.43
C PRO A 75 20.13 3.91 13.68
N SER A 76 20.87 4.09 12.59
CA SER A 76 22.33 4.18 12.60
C SER A 76 22.87 5.43 13.31
N ASP A 77 22.02 6.42 13.57
CA ASP A 77 22.34 7.66 14.31
C ASP A 77 22.32 7.46 15.84
N GLY A 78 21.98 6.26 16.33
CA GLY A 78 21.95 5.95 17.76
C GLY A 78 20.71 6.46 18.48
N GLY A 79 19.68 6.94 17.76
CA GLY A 79 18.41 7.34 18.33
C GLY A 79 17.73 6.20 19.08
N SER A 80 17.09 6.52 20.21
CA SER A 80 16.33 5.51 20.97
C SER A 80 15.11 5.05 20.17
N PRO A 81 14.81 3.73 20.09
CA PRO A 81 13.57 3.23 19.49
C PRO A 81 12.30 3.95 19.98
N ILE A 82 12.35 4.47 21.21
CA ILE A 82 11.27 5.23 21.85
C ILE A 82 11.09 6.61 21.20
N GLU A 83 12.16 7.35 20.98
CA GLU A 83 12.10 8.69 20.39
C GLU A 83 11.51 8.62 18.98
N ILE A 84 11.85 7.55 18.26
CA ILE A 84 11.29 7.25 16.93
C ILE A 84 9.81 6.94 17.03
N ALA A 85 9.42 6.04 17.95
CA ALA A 85 8.03 5.66 18.14
C ALA A 85 7.15 6.86 18.51
N LEU A 86 7.61 7.72 19.43
CA LEU A 86 6.93 8.96 19.80
C LEU A 86 6.83 9.93 18.62
N THR A 87 7.90 10.09 17.84
CA THR A 87 7.91 10.95 16.65
C THR A 87 6.92 10.45 15.61
N ARG A 88 6.89 9.14 15.34
CA ARG A 88 5.92 8.52 14.43
C ARG A 88 4.49 8.65 14.94
N GLN A 89 4.25 8.42 16.22
CA GLN A 89 2.92 8.58 16.83
C GLN A 89 2.44 10.04 16.70
N ARG A 90 3.30 11.02 16.96
CA ARG A 90 2.96 12.44 16.76
C ARG A 90 2.64 12.75 15.29
N ALA A 91 3.41 12.19 14.35
CA ALA A 91 3.14 12.35 12.92
C ALA A 91 1.77 11.75 12.53
N VAL A 92 1.43 10.56 13.04
CA VAL A 92 0.11 9.94 12.82
C VAL A 92 -1.01 10.81 13.38
N VAL A 93 -0.88 11.30 14.62
CA VAL A 93 -1.88 12.18 15.25
C VAL A 93 -2.05 13.49 14.47
N LEU A 94 -0.96 14.06 13.95
CA LEU A 94 -1.01 15.26 13.11
C LEU A 94 -1.78 14.98 11.83
N LEU A 95 -1.46 13.90 11.12
CA LEU A 95 -2.14 13.48 9.89
C LEU A 95 -3.62 13.17 10.13
N GLU A 96 -3.96 12.54 11.26
CA GLU A 96 -5.37 12.31 11.65
C GLU A 96 -6.12 13.62 11.89
N THR A 97 -5.47 14.60 12.51
CA THR A 97 -6.05 15.93 12.77
C THR A 97 -6.24 16.71 11.47
N GLU A 98 -5.24 16.69 10.58
CA GLU A 98 -5.34 17.30 9.25
C GLU A 98 -6.44 16.64 8.40
N SER A 99 -6.51 15.31 8.41
CA SER A 99 -7.55 14.55 7.70
C SER A 99 -8.95 14.92 8.18
N LYS A 100 -9.16 15.01 9.50
CA LYS A 100 -10.43 15.50 10.09
C LYS A 100 -10.73 16.94 9.67
N GLY A 101 -9.71 17.81 9.63
CA GLY A 101 -9.85 19.18 9.17
C GLY A 101 -10.26 19.29 7.69
N VAL A 102 -9.69 18.46 6.81
CA VAL A 102 -10.06 18.40 5.39
C VAL A 102 -11.50 17.92 5.23
N ALA A 103 -11.89 16.87 5.95
CA ALA A 103 -13.26 16.34 5.91
C ALA A 103 -14.30 17.40 6.31
N ALA A 104 -14.05 18.14 7.39
CA ALA A 104 -14.92 19.23 7.84
C ALA A 104 -15.05 20.35 6.80
N ARG A 105 -13.95 20.71 6.11
CA ARG A 105 -13.98 21.74 5.04
C ARG A 105 -14.75 21.27 3.81
N ILE A 106 -14.66 19.99 3.46
CA ILE A 106 -15.45 19.41 2.35
C ILE A 106 -16.94 19.48 2.68
N GLU A 107 -17.32 19.14 3.92
CA GLU A 107 -18.72 19.21 4.37
C GLU A 107 -19.25 20.65 4.38
N GLU A 108 -18.46 21.61 4.89
CA GLU A 108 -18.80 23.03 4.87
C GLU A 108 -19.03 23.55 3.43
N GLN A 109 -18.13 23.20 2.50
CA GLN A 109 -18.26 23.61 1.09
C GLN A 109 -19.46 22.96 0.40
N ALA A 110 -19.77 21.70 0.74
CA ALA A 110 -20.94 21.01 0.21
C ALA A 110 -22.25 21.67 0.65
N GLU A 111 -22.36 22.06 1.92
CA GLU A 111 -23.52 22.78 2.45
C GLU A 111 -23.65 24.20 1.86
N LEU A 112 -22.54 24.93 1.70
CA LEU A 112 -22.55 26.22 1.00
C LEU A 112 -23.02 26.08 -0.45
N ALA A 113 -22.52 25.09 -1.19
CA ALA A 113 -22.94 24.82 -2.56
C ALA A 113 -24.44 24.51 -2.66
N LYS A 114 -24.96 23.71 -1.72
CA LYS A 114 -26.39 23.40 -1.61
C LYS A 114 -27.22 24.65 -1.33
N GLY A 115 -26.80 25.49 -0.39
CA GLY A 115 -27.45 26.76 -0.08
C GLY A 115 -27.48 27.73 -1.27
N TYR A 116 -26.37 27.87 -2.00
CA TYR A 116 -26.34 28.67 -3.22
C TYR A 116 -27.29 28.13 -4.28
N PHE A 117 -27.35 26.81 -4.46
CA PHE A 117 -28.26 26.17 -5.41
C PHE A 117 -29.73 26.45 -5.04
N GLU A 118 -30.11 26.30 -3.77
CA GLU A 118 -31.47 26.62 -3.30
C GLU A 118 -31.85 28.10 -3.48
N ASP A 119 -30.91 29.03 -3.31
CA ASP A 119 -31.16 30.45 -3.60
C ASP A 119 -31.38 30.68 -5.11
N TYR A 120 -30.61 30.00 -5.96
CA TYR A 120 -30.84 30.03 -7.42
C TYR A 120 -32.19 29.43 -7.81
N THR A 121 -32.61 28.30 -7.23
CA THR A 121 -33.92 27.69 -7.52
C THR A 121 -35.06 28.62 -7.09
N LYS A 122 -34.99 29.27 -5.92
CA LYS A 122 -35.98 30.27 -5.49
C LYS A 122 -36.06 31.47 -6.45
N LYS A 123 -34.91 31.99 -6.88
CA LYS A 123 -34.81 33.12 -7.81
C LYS A 123 -35.24 32.77 -9.25
N SER A 124 -35.23 31.49 -9.63
CA SER A 124 -35.66 31.01 -10.96
C SER A 124 -37.11 31.39 -11.28
N SER A 125 -37.99 31.41 -10.28
CA SER A 125 -39.40 31.82 -10.44
C SER A 125 -39.57 33.26 -10.95
N LYS A 126 -38.57 34.13 -10.73
CA LYS A 126 -38.66 35.59 -10.97
C LYS A 126 -38.03 36.05 -12.28
N SER A 127 -37.19 35.24 -12.93
CA SER A 127 -36.45 35.66 -14.13
C SER A 127 -36.12 34.49 -15.04
N ASP A 128 -36.37 34.64 -16.34
CA ASP A 128 -36.00 33.64 -17.35
C ASP A 128 -34.48 33.40 -17.41
N ARG A 129 -33.66 34.40 -17.06
CA ARG A 129 -32.21 34.23 -16.94
C ARG A 129 -31.86 33.27 -15.80
N HIS A 130 -32.58 33.33 -14.68
CA HIS A 130 -32.37 32.43 -13.56
C HIS A 130 -32.89 31.03 -13.87
N LYS A 131 -34.04 30.87 -14.54
CA LYS A 131 -34.51 29.57 -15.04
C LYS A 131 -33.45 28.87 -15.89
N ARG A 132 -32.90 29.55 -16.90
CA ARG A 132 -31.85 28.99 -17.77
C ARG A 132 -30.61 28.55 -17.00
N LYS A 133 -30.17 29.35 -16.00
CA LYS A 133 -29.03 29.01 -15.15
C LYS A 133 -29.32 27.81 -14.26
N THR A 134 -30.49 27.77 -13.62
CA THR A 134 -30.91 26.64 -12.77
C THR A 134 -30.98 25.35 -13.58
N SER A 135 -31.64 25.38 -14.74
CA SER A 135 -31.71 24.20 -15.63
C SER A 135 -30.33 23.76 -16.12
N ALA A 136 -29.42 24.69 -16.41
CA ALA A 136 -28.04 24.33 -16.77
C ALA A 136 -27.30 23.65 -15.61
N ILE A 137 -27.47 24.13 -14.36
CA ILE A 137 -26.87 23.50 -13.18
C ILE A 137 -27.47 22.12 -12.93
N GLU A 138 -28.79 21.95 -13.09
CA GLU A 138 -29.46 20.66 -12.97
C GLU A 138 -28.90 19.64 -13.97
N ILE A 139 -28.83 20.01 -15.26
CA ILE A 139 -28.24 19.15 -16.31
C ILE A 139 -26.78 18.82 -15.98
N LEU A 140 -25.97 19.81 -15.55
CA LEU A 140 -24.57 19.56 -15.20
C LEU A 140 -24.42 18.63 -13.99
N ASN A 141 -25.31 18.73 -13.00
CA ASN A 141 -25.31 17.83 -11.84
C ASN A 141 -25.73 16.41 -12.22
N GLU A 142 -26.74 16.24 -13.07
CA GLU A 142 -27.14 14.93 -13.61
C GLU A 142 -26.00 14.30 -14.41
N VAL A 143 -25.35 15.07 -15.29
CA VAL A 143 -24.20 14.62 -16.07
C VAL A 143 -23.03 14.25 -15.16
N LYS A 144 -22.74 15.06 -14.14
CA LYS A 144 -21.70 14.76 -13.14
C LYS A 144 -22.00 13.45 -12.42
N GLN A 145 -23.22 13.27 -11.92
CA GLN A 145 -23.62 12.03 -11.23
C GLN A 145 -23.49 10.81 -12.13
N PHE A 146 -23.92 10.94 -13.39
CA PHE A 146 -23.75 9.88 -14.39
C PHE A 146 -22.27 9.51 -14.57
N PHE A 147 -21.38 10.49 -14.74
CA PHE A 147 -19.95 10.22 -14.87
C PHE A 147 -19.31 9.68 -13.59
N GLU A 148 -19.76 10.11 -12.41
CA GLU A 148 -19.30 9.56 -11.13
C GLU A 148 -19.70 8.10 -10.97
N GLN A 149 -20.95 7.74 -11.31
CA GLN A 149 -21.42 6.35 -11.32
C GLN A 149 -20.69 5.50 -12.37
N ALA A 150 -20.52 6.02 -13.59
CA ALA A 150 -19.77 5.34 -14.64
C ALA A 150 -18.31 5.11 -14.22
N ARG A 151 -17.66 6.11 -13.60
CA ARG A 151 -16.30 5.98 -13.07
C ARG A 151 -16.23 4.96 -11.94
N ALA A 152 -17.17 5.00 -10.99
CA ALA A 152 -17.22 4.05 -9.88
C ALA A 152 -17.37 2.61 -10.40
N GLY A 153 -18.32 2.37 -11.32
CA GLY A 153 -18.51 1.07 -11.94
C GLY A 153 -17.28 0.60 -12.74
N LEU A 154 -16.67 1.48 -13.55
CA LEU A 154 -15.46 1.13 -14.30
C LEU A 154 -14.27 0.83 -13.38
N ASN A 155 -14.13 1.55 -12.26
CA ASN A 155 -13.10 1.26 -11.27
C ASN A 155 -13.33 -0.10 -10.60
N GLU A 156 -14.56 -0.38 -10.16
CA GLU A 156 -14.93 -1.66 -9.53
C GLU A 156 -14.70 -2.83 -10.48
N PHE A 157 -15.25 -2.77 -11.68
CA PHE A 157 -15.11 -3.83 -12.69
C PHE A 157 -13.67 -3.98 -13.19
N GLY A 158 -12.96 -2.87 -13.40
CA GLY A 158 -11.55 -2.90 -13.76
C GLY A 158 -10.67 -3.51 -12.68
N ARG A 159 -10.98 -3.22 -11.41
CA ARG A 159 -10.32 -3.82 -10.24
C ARG A 159 -10.57 -5.33 -10.17
N GLU A 160 -11.79 -5.79 -10.45
CA GLU A 160 -12.12 -7.21 -10.48
C GLU A 160 -11.39 -7.96 -11.60
N ASP A 161 -11.38 -7.41 -12.83
CA ASP A 161 -10.63 -7.97 -13.95
C ASP A 161 -9.14 -8.06 -13.62
N PHE A 162 -8.61 -7.00 -12.99
CA PHE A 162 -7.22 -6.94 -12.58
C PHE A 162 -6.88 -7.93 -11.45
N GLN A 163 -7.74 -8.03 -10.42
CA GLN A 163 -7.59 -9.02 -9.36
C GLN A 163 -7.63 -10.46 -9.92
N LYS A 164 -8.53 -10.75 -10.86
CA LYS A 164 -8.54 -12.05 -11.52
C LYS A 164 -7.24 -12.29 -12.29
N ALA A 165 -6.85 -11.34 -13.13
CA ALA A 165 -5.66 -11.48 -13.96
C ALA A 165 -4.37 -11.65 -13.15
N ILE A 166 -4.23 -10.94 -12.01
CA ILE A 166 -3.06 -11.08 -11.15
C ILE A 166 -3.07 -12.42 -10.40
N ASN A 167 -4.22 -12.90 -9.91
CA ASN A 167 -4.31 -14.22 -9.29
C ASN A 167 -4.03 -15.34 -10.29
N ASP A 168 -4.59 -15.27 -11.49
CA ASP A 168 -4.32 -16.23 -12.57
C ASP A 168 -2.81 -16.27 -12.87
N THR A 169 -2.20 -15.10 -13.00
CA THR A 169 -0.77 -14.97 -13.28
C THR A 169 0.11 -15.43 -12.12
N TYR A 170 -0.28 -15.16 -10.87
CA TYR A 170 0.47 -15.53 -9.68
C TYR A 170 0.37 -17.02 -9.36
N SER A 171 -0.79 -17.63 -9.56
CA SER A 171 -1.01 -19.07 -9.38
C SER A 171 -0.14 -19.92 -10.33
N ASP A 172 0.21 -19.36 -11.50
CA ASP A 172 1.15 -19.96 -12.44
C ASP A 172 2.61 -19.96 -11.92
N LEU A 173 2.93 -19.06 -10.99
CA LEU A 173 4.28 -18.88 -10.43
C LEU A 173 4.50 -19.64 -9.14
N ILE A 174 3.57 -19.47 -8.21
CA ILE A 174 3.73 -19.91 -6.83
C ILE A 174 2.58 -20.88 -6.53
N ALA A 175 2.91 -22.15 -6.31
CA ALA A 175 1.95 -23.21 -5.95
C ALA A 175 1.43 -23.10 -4.50
N LYS A 176 1.53 -21.92 -3.88
CA LYS A 176 1.00 -21.67 -2.53
C LYS A 176 -0.47 -21.24 -2.66
N PRO A 177 -1.33 -21.61 -1.69
CA PRO A 177 -2.75 -21.24 -1.69
C PRO A 177 -2.95 -19.78 -1.22
N PHE A 178 -2.24 -18.85 -1.85
CA PHE A 178 -2.35 -17.43 -1.59
C PHE A 178 -3.36 -16.80 -2.53
N GLU A 179 -4.12 -15.86 -1.99
CA GLU A 179 -5.06 -15.04 -2.71
C GLU A 179 -4.55 -13.61 -2.69
N ILE A 180 -4.37 -13.05 -3.88
CA ILE A 180 -4.05 -11.64 -4.04
C ILE A 180 -5.36 -10.85 -4.04
N ARG A 181 -5.44 -9.84 -3.19
CA ARG A 181 -6.55 -8.89 -3.17
C ARG A 181 -6.09 -7.54 -3.68
N VAL A 182 -6.95 -6.91 -4.47
CA VAL A 182 -6.75 -5.56 -4.97
C VAL A 182 -7.74 -4.64 -4.26
N GLY A 183 -7.24 -3.63 -3.56
CA GLY A 183 -8.03 -2.62 -2.87
C GLY A 183 -8.65 -1.58 -3.82
N ASP A 184 -9.47 -0.70 -3.26
CA ASP A 184 -10.16 0.37 -4.01
C ASP A 184 -9.19 1.39 -4.64
N ASP A 185 -8.00 1.51 -4.06
CA ASP A 185 -6.87 2.31 -4.53
C ASP A 185 -5.94 1.54 -5.47
N PHE A 186 -6.34 0.35 -5.91
CA PHE A 186 -5.51 -0.62 -6.63
C PHE A 186 -4.28 -1.10 -5.84
N GLY A 187 -4.27 -0.88 -4.51
CA GLY A 187 -3.28 -1.44 -3.61
C GLY A 187 -3.35 -2.97 -3.56
N ILE A 188 -2.20 -3.63 -3.54
CA ILE A 188 -2.11 -5.09 -3.61
C ILE A 188 -1.78 -5.64 -2.22
N ALA A 189 -2.63 -6.53 -1.73
CA ALA A 189 -2.40 -7.26 -0.49
C ALA A 189 -2.40 -8.77 -0.76
N VAL A 190 -1.47 -9.49 -0.13
CA VAL A 190 -1.38 -10.95 -0.21
C VAL A 190 -1.95 -11.53 1.08
N GLY A 191 -2.90 -12.45 0.97
CA GLY A 191 -3.47 -13.16 2.11
C GLY A 191 -3.57 -14.65 1.84
N ALA A 192 -3.73 -15.44 2.91
CA ALA A 192 -4.16 -16.83 2.75
C ALA A 192 -5.62 -16.87 2.29
N ALA A 193 -5.97 -17.81 1.41
CA ALA A 193 -7.34 -18.00 0.94
C ALA A 193 -8.34 -18.06 2.12
N GLY A 194 -9.35 -17.20 2.09
CA GLY A 194 -10.39 -17.11 3.13
C GLY A 194 -10.00 -16.38 4.42
N LYS A 195 -8.76 -15.89 4.57
CA LYS A 195 -8.35 -15.04 5.72
C LYS A 195 -8.28 -13.57 5.30
N GLY A 196 -8.78 -12.68 6.16
CA GLY A 196 -8.81 -11.22 5.94
C GLY A 196 -7.46 -10.51 6.09
N ASN A 197 -6.48 -11.16 6.73
CA ASN A 197 -5.24 -10.49 7.13
C ASN A 197 -4.19 -10.55 6.01
N SER A 198 -3.59 -9.39 5.73
CA SER A 198 -2.38 -9.32 4.91
C SER A 198 -1.26 -10.11 5.57
N MET A 199 -0.59 -10.97 4.80
CA MET A 199 0.55 -11.74 5.23
C MET A 199 1.85 -11.06 4.78
N PRO A 200 2.92 -11.10 5.59
CA PRO A 200 4.23 -10.68 5.13
C PRO A 200 4.73 -11.66 4.05
N VAL A 201 5.22 -11.09 2.96
CA VAL A 201 5.81 -11.82 1.83
C VAL A 201 7.34 -11.71 1.87
N SER A 202 8.04 -12.78 1.48
CA SER A 202 9.50 -12.79 1.35
C SER A 202 9.98 -11.83 0.24
N GLN A 203 11.28 -11.55 0.17
CA GLN A 203 11.84 -10.71 -0.90
C GLN A 203 11.62 -11.33 -2.29
N SER A 204 11.82 -12.64 -2.43
CA SER A 204 11.54 -13.36 -3.69
C SER A 204 10.06 -13.37 -4.05
N GLU A 205 9.18 -13.54 -3.06
CA GLU A 205 7.73 -13.45 -3.27
C GLU A 205 7.29 -12.05 -3.70
N LYS A 206 7.94 -10.98 -3.20
CA LYS A 206 7.68 -9.61 -3.67
C LYS A 206 8.05 -9.44 -5.14
N VAL A 207 9.19 -9.99 -5.57
CA VAL A 207 9.61 -9.93 -6.97
C VAL A 207 8.65 -10.75 -7.84
N LEU A 208 8.31 -11.97 -7.45
CA LEU A 208 7.33 -12.78 -8.18
C LEU A 208 5.94 -12.12 -8.22
N LEU A 209 5.52 -11.44 -7.15
CA LEU A 209 4.30 -10.65 -7.12
C LEU A 209 4.35 -9.46 -8.09
N LEU A 210 5.47 -8.73 -8.13
CA LEU A 210 5.68 -7.63 -9.08
C LEU A 210 5.66 -8.13 -10.53
N ILE A 211 6.23 -9.31 -10.78
CA ILE A 211 6.20 -9.90 -12.12
C ILE A 211 4.79 -10.40 -12.45
N ALA A 212 4.06 -10.99 -11.49
CA ALA A 212 2.66 -11.36 -11.68
C ALA A 212 1.78 -10.15 -11.97
N PHE A 213 2.01 -9.05 -11.26
CA PHE A 213 1.40 -7.74 -11.51
C PHE A 213 1.63 -7.28 -12.95
N LEU A 214 2.89 -7.28 -13.39
CA LEU A 214 3.27 -6.87 -14.73
C LEU A 214 2.69 -7.80 -15.80
N GLY A 215 2.68 -9.10 -15.52
CA GLY A 215 2.04 -10.13 -16.34
C GLY A 215 0.54 -9.90 -16.52
N ALA A 216 -0.15 -9.59 -15.43
CA ALA A 216 -1.58 -9.27 -15.46
C ALA A 216 -1.87 -8.04 -16.32
N ILE A 217 -1.12 -6.95 -16.12
CA ILE A 217 -1.27 -5.73 -16.92
C ILE A 217 -1.01 -6.00 -18.39
N ALA A 218 0.10 -6.66 -18.73
CA ALA A 218 0.46 -6.93 -20.11
C ALA A 218 -0.59 -7.79 -20.84
N ARG A 219 -1.25 -8.72 -20.13
CA ARG A 219 -2.33 -9.54 -20.67
C ARG A 219 -3.67 -8.78 -20.77
N LEU A 220 -3.95 -7.87 -19.83
CA LEU A 220 -5.18 -7.06 -19.84
C LEU A 220 -5.13 -5.90 -20.83
N ALA A 221 -3.98 -5.25 -20.97
CA ALA A 221 -3.81 -4.06 -21.79
C ALA A 221 -4.37 -4.17 -23.22
N PRO A 222 -4.08 -5.21 -24.02
CA PRO A 222 -4.66 -5.33 -25.36
C PRO A 222 -6.19 -5.55 -25.34
N GLN A 223 -6.73 -6.21 -24.31
CA GLN A 223 -8.17 -6.39 -24.17
C GLN A 223 -8.86 -5.06 -23.91
N TYR A 224 -8.29 -4.27 -22.98
CA TYR A 224 -8.79 -2.94 -22.65
C TYR A 224 -8.63 -1.96 -23.81
N GLU A 225 -7.55 -2.08 -24.59
CA GLU A 225 -7.39 -1.31 -25.81
C GLU A 225 -8.48 -1.63 -26.84
N GLU A 226 -8.77 -2.91 -27.09
CA GLU A 226 -9.85 -3.33 -27.99
C GLU A 226 -11.23 -2.83 -27.52
N ILE A 227 -11.52 -2.96 -26.21
CA ILE A 227 -12.75 -2.48 -25.59
C ILE A 227 -12.89 -0.95 -25.78
N ALA A 228 -11.80 -0.21 -25.58
CA ALA A 228 -11.78 1.24 -25.74
C ALA A 228 -12.00 1.66 -27.20
N ARG A 229 -11.32 1.00 -28.16
CA ARG A 229 -11.50 1.27 -29.60
C ARG A 229 -12.94 1.04 -30.06
N ASN A 230 -13.63 0.07 -29.46
CA ASN A 230 -15.01 -0.28 -29.80
C ASN A 230 -16.07 0.45 -28.95
N ASN A 231 -15.67 1.35 -28.04
CA ASN A 231 -16.56 2.03 -27.09
C ASN A 231 -17.41 1.06 -26.24
N GLN A 232 -16.84 -0.07 -25.84
CA GLN A 232 -17.53 -1.16 -25.12
C GLN A 232 -17.21 -1.18 -23.61
N GLN A 233 -16.65 -0.11 -23.03
CA GLN A 233 -16.17 -0.09 -21.64
C GLN A 233 -17.26 -0.49 -20.65
N LEU A 234 -18.47 0.06 -20.80
CA LEU A 234 -19.61 -0.22 -19.93
C LEU A 234 -20.23 -1.62 -20.14
N GLN A 235 -19.89 -2.32 -21.23
CA GLN A 235 -20.45 -3.62 -21.58
C GLN A 235 -19.50 -4.79 -21.25
N ARG A 236 -18.19 -4.56 -21.29
CA ARG A 236 -17.17 -5.62 -21.22
C ARG A 236 -16.25 -5.54 -20.00
N ALA A 237 -16.17 -4.41 -19.30
CA ALA A 237 -15.42 -4.36 -18.04
C ALA A 237 -16.05 -5.32 -17.01
N GLY A 238 -15.21 -6.00 -16.22
CA GLY A 238 -15.60 -6.93 -15.16
C GLY A 238 -15.81 -8.37 -15.64
N VAL A 239 -15.79 -8.59 -16.95
CA VAL A 239 -15.89 -9.92 -17.58
C VAL A 239 -14.72 -10.20 -18.51
N VAL A 240 -13.65 -9.41 -18.44
CA VAL A 240 -12.48 -9.56 -19.31
C VAL A 240 -11.75 -10.86 -18.95
N ARG A 241 -11.53 -11.69 -19.96
CA ARG A 241 -10.71 -12.90 -19.83
C ARG A 241 -9.36 -12.66 -20.50
N THR A 242 -8.30 -12.92 -19.77
CA THR A 242 -6.94 -12.88 -20.30
C THR A 242 -6.54 -14.22 -20.90
N SER A 243 -5.54 -14.21 -21.77
CA SER A 243 -4.94 -15.42 -22.34
C SER A 243 -3.43 -15.27 -22.32
N ARG A 244 -2.70 -16.36 -22.07
CA ARG A 244 -1.23 -16.35 -22.14
C ARG A 244 -0.69 -16.07 -23.55
N LYS A 245 -1.52 -16.30 -24.58
CA LYS A 245 -1.13 -16.10 -25.98
C LYS A 245 -1.25 -14.65 -26.45
N ASN A 246 -2.03 -13.84 -25.74
CA ASN A 246 -2.35 -12.47 -26.13
C ASN A 246 -1.93 -11.52 -25.01
N GLY A 247 -0.99 -10.64 -25.31
CA GLY A 247 -0.45 -9.69 -24.35
C GLY A 247 0.58 -8.81 -25.02
N PHE A 248 0.78 -7.62 -24.48
CA PHE A 248 1.86 -6.77 -24.94
C PHE A 248 3.23 -7.33 -24.52
N PRO A 249 4.27 -7.13 -25.35
CA PRO A 249 5.61 -7.49 -24.97
C PRO A 249 6.06 -6.66 -23.77
N VAL A 250 6.83 -7.27 -22.89
CA VAL A 250 7.41 -6.60 -21.73
C VAL A 250 8.92 -6.57 -21.87
N VAL A 251 9.50 -5.39 -21.69
CA VAL A 251 10.95 -5.21 -21.62
C VAL A 251 11.33 -5.07 -20.15
N LEU A 252 12.25 -5.92 -19.69
CA LEU A 252 12.80 -5.88 -18.34
C LEU A 252 14.29 -5.57 -18.39
N ASP A 253 14.70 -4.53 -17.68
CA ASP A 253 16.11 -4.21 -17.49
C ASP A 253 16.63 -4.87 -16.21
N SER A 254 17.47 -5.89 -16.37
CA SER A 254 18.21 -6.56 -15.30
C SER A 254 17.35 -6.99 -14.09
N PRO A 255 16.24 -7.74 -14.32
CA PRO A 255 15.22 -8.00 -13.30
C PRO A 255 15.70 -8.83 -12.09
N THR A 256 16.84 -9.51 -12.22
CA THR A 256 17.39 -10.42 -11.19
C THR A 256 18.60 -9.87 -10.45
N SER A 257 19.08 -8.67 -10.79
CA SER A 257 20.37 -8.14 -10.32
C SER A 257 20.50 -7.98 -8.79
N ALA A 258 19.39 -7.83 -8.07
CA ALA A 258 19.35 -7.67 -6.62
C ALA A 258 19.04 -8.97 -5.86
N LEU A 259 18.85 -10.09 -6.57
CA LEU A 259 18.51 -11.37 -5.99
C LEU A 259 19.77 -12.18 -5.69
N ASP A 260 19.71 -13.03 -4.67
CA ASP A 260 20.72 -14.08 -4.53
C ASP A 260 20.52 -15.18 -5.59
N THR A 261 21.51 -16.06 -5.71
CA THR A 261 21.56 -17.08 -6.76
C THR A 261 20.37 -18.04 -6.72
N GLU A 262 19.86 -18.37 -5.53
CA GLU A 262 18.73 -19.29 -5.38
C GLU A 262 17.44 -18.63 -5.88
N TYR A 263 17.16 -17.39 -5.46
CA TYR A 263 15.98 -16.65 -5.89
C TYR A 263 16.06 -16.19 -7.36
N GLU A 264 17.25 -15.88 -7.86
CA GLU A 264 17.46 -15.59 -9.29
C GLU A 264 16.99 -16.78 -10.15
N ALA A 265 17.37 -18.00 -9.79
CA ALA A 265 16.97 -19.20 -10.53
C ALA A 265 15.45 -19.42 -10.53
N GLU A 266 14.76 -19.15 -9.42
CA GLU A 266 13.30 -19.23 -9.35
C GLU A 266 12.63 -18.20 -10.27
N VAL A 267 13.09 -16.94 -10.23
CA VAL A 267 12.56 -15.86 -11.06
C VAL A 267 12.81 -16.11 -12.55
N VAL A 268 14.01 -16.58 -12.91
CA VAL A 268 14.35 -16.93 -14.29
C VAL A 268 13.43 -18.04 -14.82
N LYS A 269 13.18 -19.11 -14.05
CA LYS A 269 12.28 -20.20 -14.44
C LYS A 269 10.80 -19.78 -14.52
N ALA A 270 10.42 -18.77 -13.75
CA ALA A 270 9.08 -18.23 -13.72
C ALA A 270 8.76 -17.37 -14.96
N LEU A 271 9.69 -16.50 -15.36
CA LEU A 271 9.46 -15.45 -16.37
C LEU A 271 8.88 -15.92 -17.71
N PRO A 272 9.38 -17.00 -18.35
CA PRO A 272 8.83 -17.47 -19.62
C PRO A 272 7.36 -17.93 -19.56
N LYS A 273 6.85 -18.28 -18.38
CA LYS A 273 5.47 -18.75 -18.20
C LYS A 273 4.46 -17.60 -18.11
N LEU A 274 4.94 -16.38 -17.90
CA LEU A 274 4.12 -15.26 -17.48
C LEU A 274 3.55 -14.46 -18.64
N LEU A 275 4.35 -14.27 -19.68
CA LEU A 275 4.10 -13.28 -20.69
C LEU A 275 4.26 -13.91 -22.06
N PRO A 276 3.41 -13.55 -23.04
CA PRO A 276 3.54 -14.06 -24.40
C PRO A 276 4.90 -13.73 -25.02
N GLN A 277 5.46 -12.58 -24.66
CA GLN A 277 6.80 -12.16 -25.08
C GLN A 277 7.45 -11.34 -23.97
N VAL A 278 8.67 -11.72 -23.61
CA VAL A 278 9.54 -10.97 -22.68
C VAL A 278 10.86 -10.71 -23.37
N VAL A 279 11.31 -9.46 -23.32
CA VAL A 279 12.66 -9.06 -23.72
C VAL A 279 13.40 -8.67 -22.45
N ILE A 280 14.54 -9.30 -22.20
CA ILE A 280 15.26 -9.13 -20.94
C ILE A 280 16.68 -8.70 -21.27
N ILE A 281 17.07 -7.56 -20.71
CA ILE A 281 18.45 -7.10 -20.75
C ILE A 281 19.12 -7.66 -19.50
N VAL A 282 20.22 -8.38 -19.68
CA VAL A 282 20.91 -9.06 -18.59
C VAL A 282 22.37 -8.64 -18.57
N SER A 283 22.94 -8.55 -17.37
CA SER A 283 24.37 -8.33 -17.22
C SER A 283 25.14 -9.62 -17.53
N ALA A 284 26.40 -9.50 -17.98
CA ALA A 284 27.26 -10.66 -18.25
C ALA A 284 27.38 -11.62 -17.04
N LYS A 285 27.24 -11.10 -15.82
CA LYS A 285 27.32 -11.89 -14.58
C LYS A 285 26.12 -12.81 -14.35
N SER A 286 24.96 -12.48 -14.93
CA SER A 286 23.72 -13.25 -14.73
C SER A 286 23.50 -14.31 -15.80
N VAL A 287 24.31 -14.33 -16.88
CA VAL A 287 24.04 -15.15 -18.08
C VAL A 287 23.90 -16.63 -17.77
N GLU A 288 24.69 -17.17 -16.85
CA GLU A 288 24.61 -18.58 -16.43
C GLU A 288 23.21 -18.97 -15.92
N ALA A 289 22.54 -18.10 -15.16
CA ALA A 289 21.18 -18.35 -14.70
C ALA A 289 20.20 -18.46 -15.88
N TRP A 290 20.36 -17.60 -16.89
CA TRP A 290 19.49 -17.56 -18.07
C TRP A 290 19.75 -18.72 -19.04
N GLU A 291 20.96 -19.27 -19.09
CA GLU A 291 21.26 -20.48 -19.87
C GLU A 291 20.42 -21.68 -19.42
N SER A 292 20.05 -21.74 -18.15
CA SER A 292 19.22 -22.82 -17.59
C SER A 292 17.82 -22.93 -18.22
N ILE A 293 17.34 -21.85 -18.85
CA ILE A 293 16.06 -21.80 -19.57
C ILE A 293 16.24 -21.58 -21.07
N SER A 294 17.43 -21.88 -21.62
CA SER A 294 17.76 -21.71 -23.05
C SER A 294 16.72 -22.33 -23.99
N SER A 295 16.08 -23.44 -23.62
CA SER A 295 15.01 -24.09 -24.38
C SER A 295 13.72 -23.27 -24.52
N GLN A 296 13.56 -22.22 -23.71
CA GLN A 296 12.41 -21.31 -23.72
C GLN A 296 12.75 -19.94 -24.32
N ILE A 297 14.00 -19.71 -24.71
CA ILE A 297 14.47 -18.44 -25.26
C ILE A 297 14.45 -18.52 -26.79
N GLY A 298 13.61 -17.71 -27.44
CA GLY A 298 13.46 -17.71 -28.90
C GLY A 298 14.51 -16.91 -29.67
N CYS A 299 15.23 -16.00 -29.00
CA CYS A 299 16.28 -15.18 -29.59
C CYS A 299 17.23 -14.69 -28.50
N VAL A 300 18.53 -14.82 -28.74
CA VAL A 300 19.60 -14.33 -27.87
C VAL A 300 20.44 -13.36 -28.69
N SER A 301 20.63 -12.16 -28.16
CA SER A 301 21.47 -11.14 -28.78
C SER A 301 22.46 -10.59 -27.77
N ILE A 302 23.64 -10.23 -28.26
CA ILE A 302 24.69 -9.61 -27.48
C ILE A 302 24.82 -8.14 -27.88
N MET A 303 24.89 -7.27 -26.88
CA MET A 303 25.18 -5.84 -27.07
C MET A 303 26.69 -5.65 -26.99
N GLU A 304 27.32 -5.44 -28.13
CA GLU A 304 28.77 -5.24 -28.25
C GLU A 304 29.10 -3.76 -28.20
N LEU A 305 30.04 -3.38 -27.33
CA LEU A 305 30.61 -2.05 -27.25
C LEU A 305 32.05 -2.06 -27.79
N THR A 306 32.30 -1.27 -28.82
CA THR A 306 33.64 -1.02 -29.37
C THR A 306 34.09 0.39 -29.02
N SER A 307 35.22 0.53 -28.32
CA SER A 307 35.71 1.81 -27.82
C SER A 307 37.21 1.76 -27.50
N HIS A 308 37.92 2.89 -27.58
CA HIS A 308 39.33 3.01 -27.18
C HIS A 308 39.55 2.86 -25.65
N VAL A 309 38.52 3.08 -24.82
CA VAL A 309 38.63 2.94 -23.34
C VAL A 309 38.09 1.63 -22.77
N THR A 310 37.46 0.78 -23.59
CA THR A 310 36.86 -0.48 -23.11
C THR A 310 37.87 -1.61 -23.21
N ASN A 311 37.98 -2.45 -22.18
CA ASN A 311 38.78 -3.68 -22.26
C ASN A 311 38.03 -4.77 -23.03
N ASN A 312 38.78 -5.67 -23.65
CA ASN A 312 38.21 -6.88 -24.23
C ASN A 312 37.51 -7.71 -23.15
N ARG A 313 36.20 -7.93 -23.32
CA ARG A 313 35.38 -8.71 -22.39
C ARG A 313 34.56 -9.73 -23.15
N THR A 314 34.54 -10.94 -22.62
CA THR A 314 33.80 -12.08 -23.17
C THR A 314 32.70 -12.51 -22.22
N VAL A 315 31.66 -13.10 -22.78
CA VAL A 315 30.61 -13.82 -22.07
C VAL A 315 30.36 -15.13 -22.79
N SER A 316 30.18 -16.21 -22.03
CA SER A 316 29.90 -17.53 -22.61
C SER A 316 28.39 -17.72 -22.76
N TRP A 317 27.95 -18.15 -23.94
CA TRP A 317 26.57 -18.60 -24.19
C TRP A 317 26.58 -19.93 -24.94
N SER A 318 25.91 -20.96 -24.41
CA SER A 318 25.82 -22.30 -25.01
C SER A 318 27.20 -22.90 -25.35
N GLY A 319 28.19 -22.70 -24.46
CA GLY A 319 29.55 -23.20 -24.60
C GLY A 319 30.42 -22.44 -25.63
N LYS A 320 29.96 -21.30 -26.15
CA LYS A 320 30.75 -20.42 -27.03
C LYS A 320 31.00 -19.09 -26.36
N ASP A 321 32.23 -18.60 -26.48
CA ASP A 321 32.58 -17.27 -25.98
C ASP A 321 32.24 -16.20 -27.02
N HIS A 322 31.58 -15.15 -26.56
CA HIS A 322 31.17 -14.00 -27.36
C HIS A 322 31.80 -12.73 -26.80
N LEU A 323 32.43 -11.93 -27.65
CA LEU A 323 32.96 -10.62 -27.28
C LEU A 323 31.81 -9.62 -27.15
N TYR A 324 31.79 -8.86 -26.05
CA TYR A 324 30.84 -7.75 -25.86
C TYR A 324 31.51 -6.43 -25.48
N GLY A 325 32.78 -6.47 -25.09
CA GLY A 325 33.64 -5.29 -25.01
C GLY A 325 34.81 -5.50 -25.96
N ILE A 326 35.06 -4.55 -26.85
CA ILE A 326 36.14 -4.58 -27.83
C ILE A 326 36.94 -3.28 -27.71
N GLN A 327 38.23 -3.41 -27.40
CA GLN A 327 39.16 -2.30 -27.46
C GLN A 327 39.58 -2.06 -28.92
N ASP A 328 39.31 -0.88 -29.44
CA ASP A 328 39.75 -0.47 -30.79
C ASP A 328 40.15 1.00 -30.78
N ASP A 329 41.44 1.25 -30.92
CA ASP A 329 42.03 2.61 -30.94
C ASP A 329 41.62 3.40 -32.19
N GLY A 330 41.14 2.73 -33.25
CA GLY A 330 40.67 3.36 -34.48
C GLY A 330 39.21 3.85 -34.42
N VAL A 331 38.49 3.59 -33.32
CA VAL A 331 37.06 3.89 -33.19
C VAL A 331 36.83 5.10 -32.27
N ASP A 332 36.45 6.22 -32.90
CA ASP A 332 35.91 7.42 -32.27
C ASP A 332 34.77 8.00 -33.15
N PRO A 333 33.53 8.15 -32.64
CA PRO A 333 33.08 7.81 -31.30
C PRO A 333 32.91 6.30 -31.08
N ALA A 334 32.79 5.90 -29.81
CA ALA A 334 32.42 4.54 -29.40
C ALA A 334 31.15 4.07 -30.15
N ARG A 335 31.12 2.77 -30.49
CA ARG A 335 30.03 2.16 -31.28
C ARG A 335 29.41 1.02 -30.51
N THR A 336 28.07 0.95 -30.54
CA THR A 336 27.31 -0.18 -30.01
C THR A 336 26.67 -0.94 -31.15
N ARG A 337 26.79 -2.28 -31.14
CA ARG A 337 26.12 -3.17 -32.09
C ARG A 337 25.31 -4.23 -31.33
N ILE A 338 24.22 -4.69 -31.93
CA ILE A 338 23.43 -5.79 -31.41
C ILE A 338 23.57 -6.94 -32.39
N ASN A 339 24.25 -8.01 -31.96
CA ASN A 339 24.46 -9.19 -32.78
C ASN A 339 23.63 -10.36 -32.24
N LYS A 340 22.88 -11.01 -33.12
CA LYS A 340 22.14 -12.23 -32.76
C LYS A 340 23.12 -13.41 -32.66
N ILE A 341 23.09 -14.13 -31.54
CA ILE A 341 23.98 -15.26 -31.25
C ILE A 341 23.23 -16.59 -31.02
N GLY A 342 21.92 -16.54 -30.83
CA GLY A 342 21.04 -17.70 -30.61
C GLY A 342 19.63 -17.44 -31.12
#